data_AF-A0A268TK83-F1
#
_entry.id   AF-A0A268TK83-F1
#
_cell.length_a   1.000
_cell.length_b   1.000
_cell.length_c   1.000
_cell.angle_alpha   90.00
_cell.angle_beta   90.00
_cell.angle_gamma   90.00
#
_symmetry.space_group_name_H-M   'P 1'
#
loop_
_entity.id
_entity.type
_entity.pdbx_description
1 polymer ?
#
loop_
_entity_poly.entity_id
_entity_poly.type
_entity_poly.pdbx_seq_one_letter_code
_entity_poly.pdbx_strand_id
1 'polypeptide(L)' 'MSRFLSVKWFAKILEIYRRSDRFLYLLVGLPSYDKYLEHMQKHHPDKIPKTRKEFFTEAQEARYGGRIGKC' A
#
# COMPACT_ATOMS: atom_id res chain seq x y z
N MET A 1 28.22 2.29 27.86
CA MET A 1 28.08 2.97 26.55
C MET A 1 27.47 2.04 25.47
N SER A 2 26.47 1.19 25.78
CA SER A 2 25.97 0.16 24.82
C SER A 2 24.46 0.20 24.51
N ARG A 3 23.70 1.13 25.11
CA ARG A 3 22.22 1.12 25.04
C ARG A 3 21.65 1.96 23.87
N PHE A 4 22.48 2.79 23.22
CA PHE A 4 22.08 3.70 22.15
C PHE A 4 22.25 3.14 20.72
N LEU A 5 23.12 2.15 20.54
CA LEU A 5 23.38 1.53 19.22
C LEU A 5 22.21 0.64 18.78
N SER A 6 21.52 -0.01 19.73
CA SER A 6 20.41 -0.92 19.46
C SER A 6 19.19 -0.20 18.85
N VAL A 7 18.75 0.92 19.43
CA VAL A 7 17.54 1.64 18.98
C VAL A 7 17.65 2.19 17.56
N LYS A 8 18.84 2.70 17.19
CA LYS A 8 19.10 3.22 15.83
C LYS A 8 19.06 2.12 14.77
N TRP A 9 19.51 0.91 15.13
CA TRP A 9 19.49 -0.25 14.24
C TRP A 9 18.06 -0.77 14.01
N PHE A 10 17.25 -0.83 15.07
CA PHE A 10 15.83 -1.16 14.97
C PHE A 10 15.04 -0.15 14.13
N ALA A 11 15.29 1.16 14.31
CA ALA A 11 14.66 2.20 13.51
C ALA A 11 15.01 2.05 12.02
N LYS A 12 16.27 1.69 11.70
CA LYS A 12 16.72 1.49 10.33
C LYS A 12 16.11 0.25 9.68
N ILE A 13 15.93 -0.85 10.42
CA ILE A 13 15.20 -2.03 9.94
C ILE A 13 13.74 -1.69 9.63
N LEU A 14 13.07 -0.93 10.51
CA LEU A 14 11.69 -0.50 10.29
C LEU A 14 11.55 0.41 9.07
N GLU A 15 12.51 1.29 8.83
CA GLU A 15 12.55 2.15 7.64
C GLU A 15 12.72 1.33 6.35
N ILE A 16 13.62 0.34 6.37
CA ILE A 16 13.81 -0.59 5.24
C ILE A 16 12.53 -1.39 5.00
N TYR A 17 11.88 -1.91 6.05
CA TYR A 17 10.62 -2.62 5.94
C TYR A 17 9.52 -1.78 5.27
N ARG A 18 9.33 -0.52 5.69
CA ARG A 18 8.37 0.40 5.06
C ARG A 18 8.69 0.66 3.58
N ARG A 19 9.97 0.67 3.21
CA ARG A 19 10.40 0.90 1.82
C ARG A 19 10.21 -0.32 0.92
N SER A 20 10.23 -1.52 1.50
CA SER A 20 10.06 -2.80 0.81
C SER A 20 8.65 -3.05 0.27
N ASP A 21 7.61 -2.43 0.86
CA ASP A 21 6.23 -2.51 0.37
C ASP A 21 6.15 -2.23 -1.15
N ARG A 22 6.96 -1.29 -1.67
CA ARG A 22 6.98 -0.94 -3.10
C ARG A 22 7.31 -2.09 -4.05
N PHE A 23 8.05 -3.10 -3.57
CA PHE A 23 8.45 -4.27 -4.34
C PHE A 23 7.61 -5.50 -3.96
N LEU A 24 7.30 -5.68 -2.67
CA LEU A 24 6.46 -6.79 -2.20
C LEU A 24 5.07 -6.77 -2.84
N TYR A 25 4.48 -5.58 -3.01
CA TYR A 25 3.20 -5.41 -3.68
C TYR A 25 3.25 -5.75 -5.18
N LEU A 26 4.38 -5.56 -5.85
CA LEU A 26 4.54 -6.00 -7.24
C LEU A 26 4.59 -7.53 -7.33
N LEU A 27 5.25 -8.18 -6.37
CA LEU A 27 5.39 -9.65 -6.35
C LEU A 27 4.08 -10.37 -6.04
N VAL A 28 3.33 -9.89 -5.04
CA VAL A 28 2.02 -10.45 -4.67
C VAL A 28 0.91 -9.90 -5.57
N GLY A 29 1.24 -8.91 -6.41
CA GLY A 29 0.29 -8.20 -7.25
C GLY A 29 -0.72 -7.38 -6.45
N LEU A 30 -0.58 -7.16 -5.14
CA LEU A 30 -1.52 -6.30 -4.40
C LEU A 30 -1.22 -4.82 -4.65
N PRO A 31 -2.23 -3.95 -4.79
CA PRO A 31 -1.99 -2.53 -4.97
C PRO A 31 -1.64 -1.86 -3.63
N SER A 32 -0.63 -0.97 -3.64
CA SER A 32 -0.20 -0.20 -2.46
C SER A 32 -1.05 1.06 -2.27
N TYR A 33 -1.65 1.23 -1.08
CA TYR A 33 -2.45 2.42 -0.78
C TYR A 33 -1.62 3.71 -0.77
N ASP A 34 -0.36 3.64 -0.32
CA ASP A 34 0.54 4.81 -0.27
C ASP A 34 0.85 5.33 -1.68
N LYS A 35 1.20 4.43 -2.61
CA LYS A 35 1.36 4.79 -4.03
C LYS A 35 0.09 5.35 -4.66
N TYR A 36 -1.07 4.84 -4.26
CA TYR A 36 -2.36 5.38 -4.71
C TYR A 36 -2.55 6.82 -4.25
N LEU A 37 -2.23 7.14 -2.99
CA LEU A 37 -2.27 8.51 -2.49
C LEU A 37 -1.27 9.43 -3.21
N GLU A 38 -0.03 8.97 -3.42
CA GLU A 38 0.96 9.72 -4.21
C GLU A 38 0.45 10.01 -5.64
N HIS A 39 -0.17 9.01 -6.27
CA HIS A 39 -0.76 9.16 -7.60
C HIS A 39 -1.94 10.15 -7.60
N MET A 40 -2.85 10.04 -6.64
CA MET A 40 -3.99 10.95 -6.49
C MET A 40 -3.51 12.38 -6.26
N GLN A 41 -2.51 12.59 -5.41
CA GLN A 41 -1.96 13.93 -5.16
C GLN A 41 -1.30 14.51 -6.42
N LYS A 42 -0.59 13.68 -7.20
CA LYS A 42 0.15 14.14 -8.38
C LYS A 42 -0.74 14.39 -9.60
N HIS A 43 -1.76 13.56 -9.81
CA HIS A 43 -2.56 13.56 -11.04
C HIS A 43 -4.00 14.03 -10.84
N HIS A 44 -4.52 13.98 -9.61
CA HIS A 44 -5.89 14.33 -9.27
C HIS A 44 -5.96 15.16 -7.97
N PRO A 45 -5.27 16.32 -7.90
CA PRO A 45 -5.22 17.11 -6.66
C PRO A 45 -6.60 17.61 -6.20
N ASP A 46 -7.54 17.80 -7.13
CA ASP A 46 -8.91 18.24 -6.85
C ASP A 46 -9.86 17.12 -6.39
N LYS A 47 -9.41 15.87 -6.38
CA LYS A 47 -10.25 14.72 -5.98
C LYS A 47 -9.86 14.23 -4.60
N ILE A 48 -10.86 13.97 -3.77
CA ILE A 48 -10.66 13.32 -2.47
C ILE A 48 -10.31 11.86 -2.72
N PRO A 49 -9.15 11.38 -2.26
CA PRO A 49 -8.79 9.97 -2.39
C PRO A 49 -9.72 9.10 -1.55
N LYS A 50 -10.19 8.00 -2.16
CA LYS A 50 -10.88 6.89 -1.47
C LYS A 50 -10.17 6.48 -0.19
N THR A 51 -10.95 6.04 0.79
CA THR A 51 -10.40 5.46 2.01
C THR A 51 -9.66 4.15 1.72
N ARG A 52 -8.77 3.75 2.63
CA ARG A 52 -8.03 2.49 2.53
C ARG A 52 -8.96 1.29 2.28
N LYS A 53 -10.08 1.23 3.00
CA LYS A 53 -11.05 0.12 2.87
C LYS A 53 -11.65 0.08 1.47
N GLU A 54 -12.16 1.22 0.99
CA GLU A 54 -12.79 1.31 -0.34
C GLU A 54 -11.82 0.96 -1.46
N PHE A 55 -10.57 1.41 -1.37
CA PHE A 55 -9.52 1.07 -2.34
C PHE A 55 -9.30 -0.44 -2.45
N PHE A 56 -9.19 -1.13 -1.31
CA PHE A 56 -8.98 -2.59 -1.32
C PHE A 56 -10.24 -3.36 -1.71
N THR A 57 -11.43 -2.92 -1.27
CA THR A 57 -12.70 -3.54 -1.67
C THR A 57 -12.88 -3.47 -3.18
N GLU A 58 -12.70 -2.30 -3.79
CA GLU A 58 -12.83 -2.14 -5.25
C GLU A 58 -11.76 -2.94 -6.00
N ALA A 59 -10.52 -3.00 -5.50
CA ALA A 59 -9.47 -3.83 -6.09
C ALA A 59 -9.79 -5.33 -6.02
N GLN A 60 -10.42 -5.78 -4.93
CA GLN A 60 -10.91 -7.15 -4.78
C GLN A 60 -12.10 -7.42 -5.68
N GLU A 61 -13.08 -6.52 -5.76
CA GLU A 61 -14.23 -6.65 -6.65
C GLU A 61 -13.82 -6.62 -8.12
N ALA A 62 -12.85 -5.80 -8.51
CA ALA A 62 -12.33 -5.81 -9.88
C ALA A 62 -11.66 -7.14 -10.24
N ARG A 63 -11.05 -7.84 -9.27
CA ARG A 63 -10.37 -9.12 -9.47
C ARG A 63 -11.27 -10.34 -9.33
N TYR A 64 -12.20 -10.32 -8.39
CA TYR A 64 -13.01 -11.47 -7.97
C TYR A 64 -14.52 -11.23 -8.14
N GLY A 65 -14.96 -10.00 -8.34
CA GLY A 65 -16.35 -9.61 -8.58
C GLY A 65 -16.83 -9.84 -10.02
N GLY A 66 -15.96 -10.39 -10.88
CA GLY A 66 -16.36 -10.95 -12.17
C GLY A 66 -17.25 -12.17 -12.01
N ARG A 67 -18.56 -11.96 -11.80
CA ARG A 67 -19.65 -12.91 -12.09
C ARG A 67 -19.42 -14.35 -11.62
N ILE A 68 -19.39 -14.58 -10.31
CA ILE A 68 -19.98 -15.81 -9.77
C ILE A 68 -21.49 -15.55 -9.67
N GLY A 69 -22.28 -16.00 -10.65
CA GLY A 69 -23.74 -16.10 -10.49
C GLY A 69 -24.65 -15.25 -11.40
N LYS A 70 -24.33 -15.05 -12.69
CA LYS A 70 -25.36 -14.68 -13.68
C LYS A 70 -25.14 -15.41 -15.01
N CYS A 71 -25.53 -16.69 -15.03
CA CYS A 71 -26.06 -17.43 -16.18
C CYS A 71 -27.12 -18.39 -15.63
#